data_AF-A0AA40T3W4-F1
#
_entry.id   AF-A0AA40T3W4-F1
#
_cell.length_a   1.000
_cell.length_b   1.000
_cell.length_c   1.000
_cell.angle_alpha   90.00
_cell.angle_beta   90.00
_cell.angle_gamma   90.00
#
_symmetry.space_group_name_H-M   'P 1'
#
loop_
_entity.id
_entity.type
_entity.pdbx_description
1 polymer ?
#
loop_
_entity_poly.entity_id
_entity_poly.type
_entity_poly.pdbx_seq_one_letter_code
_entity_poly.pdbx_strand_id
1 'polypeptide(L)'
;MTERGEIYNHNGKATAASFESRDLAQRFATAIGEFNWQTDYLKFCELLELEPSDYAYEQYQYFQQLAESLTRFNAESLAKMIDAGLGRK
;
A
#
# COMPACT_ATOMS: atom_id res chain seq x y z
N MET A 1 11.61 -19.18 14.53
CA MET A 1 11.53 -19.93 13.26
C MET A 1 10.91 -18.98 12.25
N THR A 2 11.68 -18.55 11.25
CA THR A 2 11.17 -17.67 10.19
C THR A 2 10.88 -18.58 9.00
N GLU A 3 9.63 -19.01 8.86
CA GLU A 3 9.19 -19.67 7.64
C GLU A 3 9.33 -18.64 6.51
N ARG A 4 10.40 -18.78 5.72
CA ARG A 4 10.50 -18.12 4.42
C ARG A 4 9.42 -18.76 3.57
N GLY A 5 8.26 -18.10 3.45
CA GLY A 5 7.17 -18.55 2.60
C GLY A 5 7.73 -18.91 1.23
N GLU A 6 7.71 -20.20 0.91
CA GLU A 6 8.12 -20.72 -0.38
C GLU A 6 7.25 -20.04 -1.43
N ILE A 7 7.89 -19.44 -2.43
CA ILE A 7 7.20 -18.73 -3.51
C ILE A 7 6.36 -19.77 -4.25
N TYR A 8 5.05 -19.76 -4.00
CA TYR A 8 4.11 -20.67 -4.62
C TYR A 8 4.13 -20.46 -6.15
N ASN A 9 4.66 -21.45 -6.87
CA ASN A 9 5.00 -21.33 -8.29
C ASN A 9 3.89 -21.99 -9.13
N HIS A 10 2.78 -21.27 -9.36
CA HIS A 10 1.76 -21.75 -10.29
C HIS A 10 2.36 -21.72 -11.71
N ASN A 11 2.68 -22.88 -12.27
CA ASN A 11 3.19 -23.11 -13.64
C ASN A 11 4.70 -22.84 -13.90
N GLY A 12 5.55 -22.82 -12.87
CA GLY A 12 7.01 -22.92 -13.06
C GLY A 12 7.70 -21.71 -13.69
N LYS A 13 7.00 -20.60 -13.91
CA LYS A 13 7.60 -19.30 -14.23
C LYS A 13 7.25 -18.32 -13.13
N ALA A 14 8.27 -17.84 -12.41
CA ALA A 14 8.10 -16.67 -11.58
C ALA A 14 7.73 -15.50 -12.51
N THR A 15 6.46 -15.15 -12.59
CA THR A 15 6.03 -13.96 -13.31
C THR A 15 6.50 -12.77 -12.50
N ALA A 16 7.60 -12.17 -12.95
CA ALA A 16 8.05 -10.88 -12.50
C ALA A 16 6.94 -9.86 -12.80
N ALA A 17 6.60 -9.00 -11.83
CA ALA A 17 5.71 -7.88 -12.10
C ALA A 17 6.29 -6.96 -13.20
N SER A 18 5.44 -6.20 -13.87
CA SER A 18 5.86 -5.18 -14.82
C SER A 18 6.69 -4.09 -14.13
N PHE A 19 7.62 -3.48 -14.87
CA PHE A 19 8.43 -2.37 -14.34
C PHE A 19 7.54 -1.21 -13.86
N GLU A 20 6.50 -0.88 -14.63
CA GLU A 20 5.53 0.17 -14.28
C GLU A 20 4.84 -0.12 -12.95
N SER A 21 4.39 -1.36 -12.73
CA SER A 21 3.71 -1.75 -11.49
C SER A 21 4.66 -1.74 -10.29
N ARG A 22 5.94 -2.06 -10.48
CA ARG A 22 6.96 -1.92 -9.43
C ARG A 22 7.24 -0.47 -9.05
N ASP A 23 7.43 0.39 -10.06
CA ASP A 23 7.63 1.83 -9.83
C ASP A 23 6.44 2.43 -9.10
N LEU A 24 5.22 2.11 -9.55
CA LEU A 24 3.99 2.57 -8.92
C LEU A 24 3.86 2.05 -7.48
N ALA A 25 4.05 0.75 -7.26
CA ALA A 25 3.98 0.15 -5.93
C ALA A 25 4.95 0.81 -4.94
N GLN A 26 6.21 0.99 -5.36
CA GLN A 26 7.23 1.59 -4.53
C GLN A 26 6.89 3.05 -4.20
N ARG A 27 6.57 3.85 -5.21
CA ARG A 27 6.26 5.28 -5.04
C ARG A 27 5.02 5.47 -4.17
N PHE A 28 3.97 4.69 -4.40
CA PHE A 28 2.73 4.76 -3.64
C PHE A 28 2.96 4.37 -2.17
N ALA A 29 3.56 3.21 -1.90
CA ALA A 29 3.80 2.75 -0.54
C ALA A 29 4.71 3.71 0.24
N THR A 30 5.78 4.21 -0.39
CA THR A 30 6.67 5.20 0.24
C THR A 30 5.93 6.51 0.53
N ALA A 31 5.22 7.07 -0.44
CA ALA A 31 4.53 8.35 -0.25
C ALA A 31 3.45 8.29 0.85
N ILE A 32 2.66 7.22 0.88
CA ILE A 32 1.64 7.03 1.92
C ILE A 32 2.28 6.80 3.29
N GLY A 33 3.36 6.04 3.38
CA GLY A 33 4.10 5.82 4.62
C GLY A 33 4.70 7.12 5.19
N GLU A 34 5.35 7.91 4.34
CA GLU A 34 5.91 9.23 4.72
C GLU A 34 4.81 10.19 5.17
N PHE A 35 3.71 10.25 4.42
CA PHE A 35 2.58 11.09 4.79
C PHE A 35 2.00 10.69 6.15
N ASN A 36 1.85 9.39 6.42
CA ASN A 36 1.37 8.90 7.71
C ASN A 36 2.31 9.27 8.87
N TRP A 37 3.63 9.27 8.65
CA TRP A 37 4.60 9.68 9.66
C TRP A 37 4.52 11.17 10.02
N GLN A 38 4.16 12.03 9.05
CA GLN A 38 4.18 13.49 9.22
C GLN A 38 2.81 14.09 9.59
N THR A 39 1.75 13.28 9.58
CA THR A 39 0.37 13.75 9.61
C THR A 39 -0.33 13.35 10.91
N ASP A 40 -0.80 14.37 11.63
CA ASP A 40 -1.77 14.23 12.71
C ASP A 40 -3.21 14.38 12.18
N TYR A 41 -4.19 14.08 13.04
CA TYR A 41 -5.61 14.11 12.70
C TYR A 41 -6.08 15.46 12.13
N LEU A 42 -5.59 16.59 12.65
CA LEU A 42 -6.02 17.91 12.20
C LEU A 42 -5.48 18.23 10.80
N LYS A 43 -4.20 17.90 10.54
CA LYS A 43 -3.61 18.03 9.19
C LYS A 43 -4.28 17.11 8.18
N PHE A 44 -4.67 15.90 8.60
CA PHE A 44 -5.43 14.99 7.76
C PHE A 44 -6.78 15.60 7.37
N CYS A 45 -7.50 16.16 8.35
CA CYS A 45 -8.75 16.86 8.10
C CYS A 45 -8.55 18.05 7.16
N GLU A 46 -7.54 18.87 7.38
CA GLU A 46 -7.21 20.03 6.53
C GLU A 46 -6.92 19.61 5.09
N LEU A 47 -6.08 18.60 4.88
CA LEU A 47 -5.71 18.12 3.54
C LEU A 47 -6.92 17.60 2.75
N LEU A 48 -7.83 16.90 3.43
CA LEU A 48 -9.02 16.30 2.81
C LEU A 48 -10.25 17.20 2.86
N GLU A 49 -10.09 18.45 3.31
CA GLU A 49 -11.18 19.43 3.48
C GLU A 49 -12.36 18.87 4.31
N LEU A 50 -12.04 18.11 5.37
CA LEU A 50 -12.99 17.51 6.30
C LEU A 50 -13.14 18.36 7.55
N GLU A 51 -14.38 18.51 8.04
CA GLU A 51 -14.60 19.04 9.38
C GLU A 51 -14.24 18.00 10.45
N PRO A 52 -13.51 18.39 11.52
CA PRO A 52 -13.21 17.49 12.63
C PRO A 52 -14.50 16.92 13.23
N SER A 53 -14.69 15.61 13.07
CA SER A 53 -15.91 14.89 13.43
C SER A 53 -15.60 13.42 13.65
N ASP A 54 -16.54 12.65 14.21
CA ASP A 54 -16.38 11.20 14.37
C ASP A 54 -16.14 10.50 13.02
N TYR A 55 -16.81 10.96 11.96
CA TYR A 55 -16.58 10.47 10.60
C TYR A 55 -15.15 10.72 10.13
N ALA A 56 -14.64 11.94 10.28
CA ALA A 56 -13.27 12.27 9.86
C ALA A 56 -12.24 11.48 10.68
N TYR A 57 -12.52 11.23 11.96
CA TYR A 57 -11.68 10.40 12.81
C TYR A 57 -11.63 8.94 12.34
N GLU A 58 -12.78 8.35 11.98
CA GLU A 58 -12.82 7.01 11.38
C GLU A 58 -12.02 6.94 10.06
N GLN A 59 -12.16 7.94 9.19
CA GLN A 59 -11.36 8.01 7.95
C GLN A 59 -9.86 8.10 8.23
N TYR A 60 -9.46 8.89 9.25
CA TYR A 60 -8.07 8.97 9.68
C TYR A 60 -7.55 7.62 10.18
N GLN A 61 -8.35 6.87 10.95
CA GLN A 61 -7.98 5.52 11.39
C GLN A 61 -7.82 4.55 10.22
N TYR A 62 -8.71 4.59 9.22
CA TYR A 62 -8.55 3.76 8.01
C TYR A 62 -7.29 4.13 7.22
N PHE A 63 -6.98 5.41 7.13
CA PHE A 63 -5.73 5.87 6.53
C PHE A 63 -4.50 5.32 7.26
N GLN A 64 -4.48 5.39 8.60
CA GLN A 64 -3.39 4.83 9.40
C GLN A 64 -3.23 3.32 9.18
N GLN A 65 -4.35 2.59 9.15
CA GLN A 65 -4.36 1.14 8.88
C GLN A 65 -3.84 0.81 7.48
N LEU A 66 -4.21 1.61 6.47
CA LEU A 66 -3.70 1.47 5.11
C LEU A 66 -2.18 1.67 5.08
N ALA A 67 -1.69 2.77 5.67
CA ALA A 67 -0.27 3.09 5.69
C ALA A 67 0.54 1.98 6.39
N GLU A 68 0.08 1.49 7.55
CA GLU A 68 0.71 0.38 8.25
C GLU A 68 0.70 -0.90 7.40
N SER A 69 -0.43 -1.22 6.77
CA SER A 69 -0.57 -2.43 5.95
C SER A 69 0.37 -2.41 4.75
N LEU A 70 0.57 -1.26 4.10
CA LEU A 70 1.49 -1.12 2.97
C LEU A 70 2.94 -1.46 3.35
N THR A 71 3.38 -1.21 4.59
CA THR A 71 4.74 -1.56 5.06
C THR A 71 4.97 -3.07 5.17
N ARG A 72 3.91 -3.87 5.24
CA ARG A 72 3.98 -5.33 5.39
C ARG A 72 4.22 -6.06 4.06
N PHE A 73 4.04 -5.38 2.94
CA PHE A 73 4.28 -5.93 1.60
C PHE A 73 5.56 -5.36 1.00
N ASN A 74 6.35 -6.20 0.33
CA ASN A 74 7.42 -5.69 -0.53
C ASN A 74 6.86 -5.16 -1.86
N ALA A 75 7.65 -4.31 -2.53
CA ALA A 75 7.24 -3.69 -3.78
C ALA A 75 6.88 -4.71 -4.87
N GLU A 76 7.55 -5.88 -4.92
CA GLU A 76 7.24 -6.95 -5.88
C GLU A 76 5.83 -7.52 -5.66
N SER A 77 5.43 -7.75 -4.41
CA SER A 77 4.12 -8.34 -4.08
C SER A 77 3.00 -7.35 -4.41
N LEU A 78 3.18 -6.07 -4.05
CA LEU A 78 2.28 -4.99 -4.43
C LEU A 78 2.16 -4.86 -5.95
N ALA A 79 3.28 -4.90 -6.66
CA ALA A 79 3.30 -4.80 -8.11
C ALA A 79 2.54 -5.95 -8.80
N LYS A 80 2.66 -7.18 -8.28
CA LYS A 80 1.88 -8.33 -8.78
C LYS A 80 0.38 -8.15 -8.55
N MET A 81 -0.02 -7.61 -7.40
CA MET A 81 -1.42 -7.29 -7.12
C MET A 81 -1.95 -6.20 -8.06
N ILE A 82 -1.14 -5.18 -8.35
CA ILE A 82 -1.47 -4.13 -9.33
C ILE A 82 -1.64 -4.73 -10.73
N ASP A 83 -0.68 -5.52 -11.22
CA ASP A 83 -0.77 -6.16 -12.53
C ASP A 83 -2.03 -7.02 -12.65
N ALA A 84 -2.32 -7.83 -11.63
CA ALA A 84 -3.53 -8.65 -11.57
C ALA A 84 -4.81 -7.81 -11.64
N GLY A 85 -4.88 -6.70 -10.88
CA GLY A 85 -6.01 -5.77 -10.91
C GLY A 85 -6.18 -5.05 -12.25
N LEU A 86 -5.08 -4.79 -12.96
CA LEU A 86 -5.08 -4.19 -14.31
C LEU A 86 -5.33 -5.20 -15.43
N GLY A 87 -5.45 -6.50 -15.12
CA GLY A 87 -5.57 -7.57 -16.13
C GLY A 87 -4.29 -7.82 -16.93
N ARG A 88 -3.13 -7.36 -16.44
CA ARG A 88 -1.81 -7.63 -17.00
C ARG A 88 -1.38 -9.03 -16.53
N LYS A 89 -1.18 -9.96 -17.47
CA LYS A 89 -0.76 -11.35 -17.20
C LYS A 89 0.75 -11.50 -17.26
#